data_AF-A0A645JMH6-F1
#
_entry.id   AF-A0A645JMH6-F1
#
_cell.length_a   1.000
_cell.length_b   1.000
_cell.length_c   1.000
_cell.angle_alpha   90.00
_cell.angle_beta   90.00
_cell.angle_gamma   90.00
#
_symmetry.space_group_name_H-M   'P 1'
#
loop_
_entity.id
_entity.type
_entity.pdbx_description
1 polymer ?
#
loop_
_entity_poly.entity_id
_entity_poly.type
_entity_poly.pdbx_seq_one_letter_code
_entity_poly.pdbx_strand_id
1 'polypeptide(L)'
;MLNMFYGGRMKGMPPKLVSDDGQHVVIRPLCYVPEKDTTRWAQYQNFPIIPCNLCGSQDGLQRVAVGNMLREWDKKFPGRIESMFRAMGNIVTTHMMDPQLHDFRNAKATGIADPNGDMAFDHEELPTMAALPGGVQVVQLS
;
A
#
# COMPACT_ATOMS: atom_id res chain seq x y z
N MET A 1 -0.04 -7.44 4.65
CA MET A 1 -0.60 -8.64 3.97
C MET A 1 -0.71 -9.86 4.87
N LEU A 2 0.33 -10.32 5.59
CA LEU A 2 0.25 -11.56 6.39
C LEU A 2 -0.96 -11.63 7.35
N ASN A 3 -1.18 -10.57 8.14
CA ASN A 3 -2.33 -10.49 9.05
C ASN A 3 -3.70 -10.48 8.33
N MET A 4 -3.75 -10.05 7.08
CA MET A 4 -4.99 -10.07 6.30
C MET A 4 -5.35 -11.51 5.91
N PHE A 5 -4.37 -12.31 5.45
CA PHE A 5 -4.60 -13.69 5.00
C PHE A 5 -4.74 -14.70 6.14
N TYR A 6 -3.96 -14.56 7.22
CA TYR A 6 -3.93 -15.56 8.31
C TYR A 6 -4.51 -15.05 9.63
N GLY A 7 -4.54 -13.74 9.84
CA GLY A 7 -4.99 -13.13 11.09
C GLY A 7 -6.34 -12.41 11.01
N GLY A 8 -6.97 -12.36 9.83
CA GLY A 8 -8.24 -11.66 9.59
C GLY A 8 -8.23 -10.17 9.93
N ARG A 9 -7.06 -9.52 10.00
CA ARG A 9 -6.92 -8.11 10.41
C ARG A 9 -6.13 -7.31 9.39
N MET A 10 -6.66 -6.14 9.03
CA MET A 10 -5.91 -5.15 8.27
C MET A 10 -5.04 -4.34 9.22
N LYS A 11 -3.73 -4.61 9.20
CA LYS A 11 -2.72 -3.81 9.92
C LYS A 11 -1.75 -3.22 8.92
N GLY A 12 -1.77 -1.90 8.79
CA GLY A 12 -0.74 -1.15 8.07
C GLY A 12 0.62 -1.26 8.76
N MET A 13 1.69 -1.04 8.01
CA MET A 13 3.04 -0.89 8.56
C MET A 13 3.44 0.58 8.50
N PRO A 14 3.01 1.43 9.44
CA PRO A 14 3.30 2.86 9.38
C PRO A 14 4.81 3.13 9.47
N PRO A 15 5.31 4.25 8.92
CA PRO A 15 6.71 4.64 8.98
C PRO A 15 7.21 4.86 10.42
N LYS A 16 6.30 5.19 11.34
CA LYS A 16 6.57 5.41 12.75
C LYS A 16 5.48 4.74 13.58
N LEU A 17 5.86 3.98 14.59
CA LEU A 17 4.93 3.45 15.60
C LEU A 17 5.57 3.46 16.98
N VAL A 18 4.74 3.49 18.01
CA VAL A 18 5.17 3.23 19.39
C VAL A 18 5.18 1.71 19.60
N SER A 19 6.20 1.21 20.29
CA SER A 19 6.30 -0.20 20.72
C SER A 19 5.15 -0.56 21.64
N ASP A 20 4.80 -1.85 21.70
CA ASP A 20 3.66 -2.35 22.49
C ASP A 20 3.84 -2.09 24.00
N ASP A 21 5.09 -2.03 24.48
CA ASP A 21 5.45 -1.68 25.86
C ASP A 21 5.51 -0.16 26.14
N GLY A 22 5.30 0.66 25.11
CA GLY A 22 5.31 2.12 25.21
C GLY A 22 6.67 2.77 25.39
N GLN A 23 7.76 1.99 25.50
CA GLN A 23 9.08 2.53 25.85
C GLN A 23 9.86 3.06 24.65
N HIS A 24 9.53 2.57 23.46
CA HIS A 24 10.29 2.85 22.25
C HIS A 24 9.41 3.33 21.11
N VAL A 25 10.00 4.15 20.25
CA VAL A 25 9.42 4.55 18.98
C VAL A 25 10.21 3.88 17.86
N VAL A 26 9.54 3.01 17.12
CA VAL A 26 10.11 2.31 15.97
C VAL A 26 9.97 3.19 14.73
N ILE A 27 11.08 3.44 14.05
CA ILE A 27 11.14 4.20 12.80
C ILE A 27 11.54 3.25 11.67
N ARG A 28 10.82 3.31 10.55
CA ARG A 28 11.07 2.51 9.33
C ARG A 28 11.48 3.42 8.18
N PRO A 29 12.76 3.84 8.10
CA PRO A 29 13.21 4.82 7.11
C PRO A 29 13.06 4.33 5.65
N LEU A 30 13.05 3.01 5.44
CA LEU A 30 12.94 2.39 4.12
C LEU A 30 11.51 1.93 3.77
N CYS A 31 10.48 2.38 4.49
CA CYS A 31 9.11 1.88 4.27
C CYS A 31 8.55 2.17 2.86
N TYR A 32 9.06 3.19 2.17
CA TYR A 32 8.69 3.56 0.81
C TYR A 32 9.63 3.01 -0.26
N VAL A 33 10.70 2.32 0.14
CA VAL A 33 11.71 1.81 -0.80
C VAL A 33 11.36 0.38 -1.19
N PRO A 34 11.18 0.09 -2.50
CA PRO A 34 10.96 -1.27 -2.97
C PRO A 34 12.13 -2.21 -2.63
N GLU A 35 11.81 -3.48 -2.37
CA GLU A 35 12.81 -4.50 -2.02
C GLU A 35 13.86 -4.70 -3.14
N LYS A 36 13.43 -4.62 -4.41
CA LYS A 36 14.30 -4.69 -5.59
C LYS A 36 15.38 -3.60 -5.58
N ASP A 37 15.03 -2.40 -5.17
CA ASP A 37 15.95 -1.26 -5.15
C ASP A 37 16.94 -1.39 -4.01
N THR A 38 16.47 -1.84 -2.83
CA THR A 38 17.35 -2.12 -1.68
C THR A 38 18.36 -3.22 -2.01
N THR A 39 17.93 -4.26 -2.73
CA THR A 39 18.80 -5.37 -3.17
C THR A 39 19.86 -4.88 -4.16
N ARG A 40 19.45 -4.09 -5.16
CA ARG A 40 20.38 -3.49 -6.14
C ARG A 40 21.39 -2.56 -5.46
N TRP A 41 20.94 -1.76 -4.50
CA TRP A 41 21.80 -0.88 -3.72
C TRP A 41 22.82 -1.67 -2.90
N ALA A 42 22.40 -2.74 -2.22
CA ALA A 42 23.29 -3.59 -1.45
C ALA A 42 24.37 -4.25 -2.31
N GLN A 43 24.01 -4.69 -3.53
CA GLN A 43 24.98 -5.22 -4.50
C GLN A 43 25.98 -4.15 -4.95
N TYR A 44 25.50 -2.95 -5.30
CA TYR A 44 26.35 -1.85 -5.72
C TYR A 44 27.36 -1.43 -4.64
N GLN A 45 26.90 -1.38 -3.38
CA GLN A 45 27.75 -1.04 -2.22
C GLN A 45 28.58 -2.22 -1.71
N ASN A 46 28.43 -3.42 -2.27
CA ASN A 46 29.07 -4.65 -1.81
C ASN A 46 28.83 -4.95 -0.32
N PHE A 47 27.61 -4.73 0.18
CA PHE A 47 27.29 -5.08 1.56
C PHE A 47 27.22 -6.61 1.74
N PRO A 48 27.77 -7.16 2.85
CA PRO A 48 27.61 -8.57 3.16
C PRO A 48 26.14 -8.87 3.50
N ILE A 49 25.51 -9.76 2.72
CA ILE A 49 24.13 -10.19 2.95
C ILE A 49 24.15 -11.44 3.84
N ILE A 50 23.57 -11.33 5.03
CA ILE A 50 23.41 -12.45 5.95
C ILE A 50 22.08 -13.16 5.63
N PRO A 51 22.07 -14.47 5.32
CA PRO A 51 20.84 -15.15 4.98
C PRO A 51 19.89 -15.23 6.19
N CYS A 52 18.59 -15.02 5.95
CA CYS A 52 17.56 -15.00 6.99
C CYS A 52 17.21 -16.41 7.54
N ASN A 53 18.03 -17.43 7.28
CA ASN A 53 17.84 -18.79 7.77
C ASN A 53 18.55 -19.05 9.12
N LEU A 54 19.31 -18.08 9.65
CA LEU A 54 20.01 -18.23 10.94
C LEU A 54 19.09 -18.13 12.17
N CYS A 55 17.89 -17.57 12.02
CA CYS A 55 16.87 -17.55 13.05
C CYS A 55 16.05 -18.85 12.92
N GLY A 56 16.25 -19.81 13.84
CA GLY A 56 15.64 -21.15 13.84
C GLY A 56 14.12 -21.24 13.98
N SER A 57 13.37 -20.25 13.51
CA SER A 57 11.91 -20.24 13.48
C SER A 57 11.43 -20.81 12.13
N GLN A 58 10.86 -22.01 12.17
CA GLN A 58 10.09 -22.59 11.05
C GLN A 58 8.75 -21.85 10.80
N ASP A 59 8.51 -20.69 11.40
CA ASP A 59 7.30 -19.86 11.19
C ASP A 59 7.36 -19.03 9.88
N GLY A 60 8.47 -19.15 9.12
CA GLY A 60 8.70 -18.43 7.87
C GLY A 60 7.87 -18.92 6.68
N LEU A 61 7.26 -20.11 6.73
CA LEU A 61 6.52 -20.70 5.60
C LEU A 61 5.39 -19.79 5.10
N GLN A 62 4.61 -19.21 6.01
CA GLN A 62 3.50 -18.31 5.64
C GLN A 62 4.01 -16.99 5.05
N ARG A 63 5.09 -16.42 5.61
CA ARG A 63 5.71 -15.19 5.08
C ARG A 63 6.31 -15.43 3.70
N VAL A 64 6.99 -16.57 3.52
CA VAL A 64 7.55 -16.97 2.22
C VAL A 64 6.44 -17.18 1.19
N ALA A 65 5.35 -17.86 1.57
CA ALA A 65 4.21 -18.09 0.69
C ALA A 65 3.57 -16.76 0.23
N VAL A 66 3.28 -15.85 1.15
CA VAL A 66 2.73 -14.52 0.82
C VAL A 66 3.72 -13.70 0.00
N GLY A 67 5.01 -13.75 0.33
CA GLY A 67 6.06 -13.07 -0.43
C GLY A 67 6.19 -13.59 -1.87
N ASN A 68 6.05 -14.90 -2.09
CA ASN A 68 6.04 -15.50 -3.42
C ASN A 68 4.80 -15.06 -4.21
N MET A 69 3.62 -15.12 -3.59
CA MET A 69 2.37 -14.68 -4.20
C MET A 69 2.44 -13.21 -4.65
N LEU A 70 2.96 -12.30 -3.80
CA LEU A 70 3.13 -10.90 -4.16
C LEU A 70 4.10 -10.73 -5.34
N ARG A 71 5.25 -11.42 -5.32
CA ARG A 71 6.24 -11.37 -6.42
C ARG A 71 5.67 -11.89 -7.74
N GLU A 72 4.86 -12.94 -7.71
CA GLU A 72 4.17 -13.41 -8.91
C GLU A 72 3.14 -12.40 -9.42
N TRP A 73 2.44 -11.73 -8.51
CA TRP A 73 1.43 -10.77 -8.88
C TRP A 73 2.01 -9.50 -9.49
N ASP A 74 3.14 -9.02 -8.95
CA ASP A 74 3.91 -7.90 -9.51
C ASP A 74 4.44 -8.20 -10.92
N LYS A 75 4.90 -9.44 -11.17
CA LYS A 75 5.31 -9.87 -12.51
C LYS A 75 4.15 -9.84 -13.51
N LYS A 76 2.95 -10.25 -13.10
CA LYS A 76 1.76 -10.28 -13.96
C LYS A 76 1.17 -8.88 -14.17
N PHE A 77 1.24 -8.02 -13.15
CA PHE A 77 0.66 -6.68 -13.16
C PHE A 77 1.60 -5.69 -12.45
N PRO A 78 2.61 -5.17 -13.17
CA PRO A 78 3.54 -4.19 -12.62
C PRO A 78 2.81 -2.98 -12.04
N GLY A 79 3.22 -2.51 -10.86
CA GLY A 79 2.59 -1.35 -10.21
C GLY A 79 1.42 -1.69 -9.26
N ARG A 80 0.94 -2.94 -9.24
CA ARG A 80 -0.16 -3.36 -8.36
C ARG A 80 0.26 -3.31 -6.89
N ILE A 81 1.47 -3.74 -6.55
CA ILE A 81 1.94 -3.73 -5.15
C ILE A 81 1.97 -2.28 -4.63
N GLU A 82 2.45 -1.35 -5.44
CA GLU A 82 2.50 0.08 -5.11
C GLU A 82 1.09 0.66 -4.97
N SER A 83 0.16 0.25 -5.83
CA SER A 83 -1.25 0.63 -5.73
C SER A 83 -1.89 0.10 -4.44
N MET A 84 -1.62 -1.17 -4.08
CA MET A 84 -2.07 -1.75 -2.81
C MET A 84 -1.44 -1.04 -1.61
N PHE A 85 -0.16 -0.66 -1.71
CA PHE A 85 0.53 0.10 -0.67
C PHE A 85 -0.11 1.48 -0.48
N ARG A 86 -0.41 2.19 -1.57
CA ARG A 86 -1.13 3.48 -1.52
C ARG A 86 -2.53 3.32 -0.93
N ALA A 87 -3.26 2.27 -1.31
CA ALA A 87 -4.59 1.99 -0.77
C ALA A 87 -4.57 1.80 0.77
N MET A 88 -3.51 1.24 1.34
CA MET A 88 -3.39 1.13 2.81
C MET A 88 -3.28 2.49 3.52
N GLY A 89 -2.85 3.55 2.83
CA GLY A 89 -2.83 4.92 3.35
C GLY A 89 -4.09 5.74 3.03
N ASN A 90 -4.83 5.33 2.01
CA ASN A 90 -6.01 6.03 1.49
C ASN A 90 -7.28 5.22 1.76
N ILE A 91 -7.71 5.18 3.02
CA ILE A 91 -8.85 4.37 3.47
C ILE A 91 -10.13 5.22 3.45
N VAL A 92 -11.16 4.74 2.75
CA VAL A 92 -12.51 5.31 2.80
C VAL A 92 -13.30 4.61 3.91
N THR A 93 -13.40 5.25 5.08
CA THR A 93 -13.96 4.63 6.29
C THR A 93 -15.44 4.23 6.15
N THR A 94 -16.22 4.96 5.36
CA THR A 94 -17.64 4.66 5.08
C THR A 94 -17.84 3.32 4.37
N HIS A 95 -16.82 2.83 3.65
CA HIS A 95 -16.87 1.57 2.90
C HIS A 95 -16.20 0.40 3.65
N MET A 96 -15.71 0.64 4.87
CA MET A 96 -15.14 -0.42 5.71
C MET A 96 -16.25 -1.16 6.46
N MET A 97 -16.11 -2.48 6.60
CA MET A 97 -17.08 -3.34 7.30
C MET A 97 -17.00 -3.24 8.84
N ASP A 98 -16.46 -2.15 9.39
CA ASP A 98 -16.33 -1.94 10.82
C ASP A 98 -17.41 -0.97 11.33
N PRO A 99 -18.37 -1.43 12.15
CA PRO A 99 -19.45 -0.58 12.66
C PRO A 99 -18.96 0.55 13.57
N GLN A 100 -17.74 0.48 14.10
CA GLN A 100 -17.12 1.59 14.85
C GLN A 100 -16.59 2.69 13.93
N LEU A 101 -16.23 2.35 12.69
CA LEU A 101 -15.79 3.32 11.68
C LEU A 101 -16.97 3.93 10.92
N HIS A 102 -18.01 3.15 10.67
CA HIS A 102 -19.23 3.61 10.00
C HIS A 102 -20.45 2.78 10.43
N ASP A 103 -21.52 3.43 10.88
CA ASP A 103 -22.77 2.76 11.27
C ASP A 103 -23.62 2.39 10.04
N PHE A 104 -23.14 1.40 9.28
CA PHE A 104 -23.88 0.85 8.15
C PHE A 104 -25.12 0.06 8.56
N ARG A 105 -25.28 -0.28 9.86
CA ARG A 105 -26.46 -1.02 10.36
C ARG A 105 -27.71 -0.14 10.38
N ASN A 106 -27.53 1.14 10.68
CA ASN A 106 -28.61 2.13 10.68
C ASN A 106 -28.61 3.01 9.42
N ALA A 107 -27.92 2.59 8.35
CA ALA A 107 -27.89 3.30 7.08
C ALA A 107 -29.32 3.48 6.52
N LYS A 108 -29.65 4.72 6.14
CA LYS A 108 -30.96 5.09 5.58
C LYS A 108 -30.76 5.88 4.30
N ALA A 109 -31.64 5.66 3.33
CA ALA A 109 -31.70 6.49 2.14
C ALA A 109 -32.11 7.91 2.54
N THR A 110 -31.24 8.88 2.28
CA THR A 110 -31.48 10.31 2.54
C THR A 110 -32.17 10.99 1.36
N GLY A 111 -32.15 10.37 0.17
CA GLY A 111 -32.66 10.96 -1.07
C GLY A 111 -31.81 12.12 -1.62
N ILE A 112 -30.67 12.40 -0.97
CA ILE A 112 -29.72 13.45 -1.35
C ILE A 112 -28.45 12.76 -1.82
N ALA A 113 -28.01 13.07 -3.04
CA ALA A 113 -26.72 12.59 -3.53
C ALA A 113 -25.59 13.24 -2.73
N ASP A 114 -24.65 12.43 -2.23
CA ASP A 114 -23.44 12.93 -1.59
C ASP A 114 -22.42 13.28 -2.69
N PRO A 115 -21.96 14.54 -2.78
CA PRO A 115 -20.90 14.93 -3.70
C PRO A 115 -19.57 14.19 -3.47
N ASN A 116 -19.36 13.64 -2.27
CA ASN A 116 -18.21 12.80 -1.91
C ASN A 116 -18.58 11.31 -1.80
N GLY A 117 -19.66 10.90 -2.49
CA GLY A 117 -20.11 9.51 -2.53
C GLY A 117 -19.09 8.56 -3.17
N ASP A 118 -19.46 7.30 -3.33
CA ASP A 118 -18.59 6.27 -3.91
C ASP A 118 -18.31 6.53 -5.40
N MET A 119 -17.26 7.31 -5.67
CA MET A 119 -16.74 7.60 -7.02
C MET A 119 -15.67 6.58 -7.45
N ALA A 120 -15.72 5.33 -6.94
CA ALA A 120 -14.63 4.36 -7.06
C ALA A 120 -14.14 4.05 -8.49
N PHE A 121 -14.96 4.32 -9.52
CA PHE A 121 -14.59 4.11 -10.93
C PHE A 121 -14.89 5.32 -11.83
N ASP A 122 -15.22 6.47 -11.24
CA ASP A 122 -15.51 7.66 -12.02
C ASP A 122 -14.20 8.25 -12.56
N HIS A 123 -14.24 8.73 -13.80
CA HIS A 123 -13.09 9.39 -14.42
C HIS A 123 -12.83 10.70 -13.65
N GLU A 124 -11.82 10.72 -12.79
CA GLU A 124 -11.30 11.99 -12.27
C GLU A 124 -10.80 12.81 -13.47
N GLU A 125 -11.44 13.96 -13.72
CA GLU A 125 -10.89 14.97 -14.60
C GLU A 125 -9.60 15.49 -13.98
N LEU A 126 -8.47 14.91 -14.40
CA LEU A 126 -7.16 15.43 -14.04
C LEU A 126 -7.13 16.91 -14.43
N PRO A 127 -6.65 17.80 -13.55
CA PRO A 127 -6.53 19.21 -13.89
C PRO A 127 -5.72 19.30 -15.17
N THR A 128 -6.34 19.84 -16.22
CA THR A 128 -5.65 20.15 -17.48
C THR A 128 -4.44 20.99 -17.10
N MET A 129 -3.25 20.43 -17.31
CA MET A 129 -2.01 21.10 -16.92
C MET A 129 -2.07 22.52 -17.48
N ALA A 130 -2.01 23.52 -16.59
CA ALA A 130 -1.89 24.90 -17.00
C ALA A 130 -0.73 24.95 -18.01
N ALA A 131 -1.02 25.51 -19.18
CA ALA A 131 -0.10 25.54 -20.31
C ALA A 131 1.30 25.91 -19.80
N LEU A 132 2.26 24.99 -20.02
CA LEU A 132 3.66 25.27 -19.73
C LEU A 132 4.02 26.58 -20.44
N PRO A 133 4.60 27.57 -19.75
CA PRO A 133 5.00 28.80 -20.41
C PRO A 133 6.12 28.44 -21.39
N GLY A 134 5.84 28.48 -22.70
CA GLY A 134 6.86 28.21 -23.71
C GLY A 134 6.44 27.49 -25.00
N GLY A 135 5.16 27.34 -25.34
CA GLY A 135 4.76 26.96 -26.71
C GLY A 135 5.11 25.53 -27.15
N VAL A 136 5.35 24.61 -26.22
CA VAL A 136 5.57 23.19 -26.54
C VAL A 136 4.21 22.49 -26.62
N GLN A 137 3.76 22.18 -27.84
CA GLN A 137 2.57 21.35 -28.08
C GLN A 137 2.89 19.86 -27.94
N VAL A 138 2.02 19.14 -27.21
CA VAL A 138 2.05 17.68 -27.12
C VAL A 138 1.37 17.11 -28.36
N VAL A 139 2.13 16.41 -29.22
CA VAL A 139 1.59 15.67 -30.37
C VAL A 139 1.06 14.32 -29.87
N GLN A 140 -0.24 14.12 -29.92
CA GLN A 140 -0.84 12.78 -29.75
C GLN A 140 -0.63 11.99 -31.05
N LEU A 141 0.17 10.94 -30.98
CA LEU A 141 0.28 9.95 -32.05
C LEU A 141 -0.89 8.98 -31.91
N SER A 142 -1.75 8.97 -32.92
CA SER A 142 -2.83 8.00 -33.15
C SER A 142 -2.31 6.61 -33.47
#